data_AF-A0A069DC55-F1
#
_entry.id   AF-A0A069DC55-F1
#
_cell.length_a   1.000
_cell.length_b   1.000
_cell.length_c   1.000
_cell.angle_alpha   90.00
_cell.angle_beta   90.00
_cell.angle_gamma   90.00
#
_symmetry.space_group_name_H-M   'P 1'
#
loop_
_entity.id
_entity.type
_entity.pdbx_description
1 polymer ?
#
loop_
_entity_poly.entity_id
_entity_poly.type
_entity_poly.pdbx_seq_one_letter_code
_entity_poly.pdbx_strand_id
1 'polypeptide(L)'
;MYSSRQDDTLYIMTYTLSSGIKGTVPLSSKQIQDWLQCYKSDTKFIAEIGKEFFGLNPTLVSDFKVHNQFSDYQNVIMPVQQDNMDRLSTAYRANEILMKIDCKCGTAYVTESPYKRTKWYCTKCKEIVFLDMKKGMVETSRGDAYYMTNKYFVTRE
;
A
#
# COMPACT_ATOMS: atom_id res chain seq x y z
N MET A 1 17.78 24.00 21.96
CA MET A 1 17.20 24.63 20.75
C MET A 1 16.07 23.74 20.28
N TYR A 2 14.84 24.27 20.28
CA TYR A 2 13.63 23.52 19.98
C TYR A 2 13.61 23.10 18.50
N SER A 3 13.56 21.80 18.25
CA SER A 3 13.31 21.26 16.91
C SER A 3 11.83 21.45 16.61
N SER A 4 11.51 22.47 15.83
CA SER A 4 10.18 22.69 15.28
C SER A 4 9.84 21.48 14.41
N ARG A 5 8.94 20.61 14.89
CA ARG A 5 8.27 19.62 14.06
C ARG A 5 7.51 20.40 12.98
N GLN A 6 8.10 20.53 11.79
CA GLN A 6 7.35 21.00 10.64
C GLN A 6 6.26 19.97 10.38
N ASP A 7 5.04 20.46 10.32
CA ASP A 7 3.86 19.69 10.02
C ASP A 7 3.96 19.22 8.56
N ASP A 8 4.53 18.02 8.35
CA ASP A 8 4.75 17.37 7.05
C ASP A 8 3.44 16.89 6.40
N THR A 9 2.32 17.54 6.72
CA THR A 9 1.03 17.22 6.13
C THR A 9 1.01 17.70 4.67
N LEU A 10 1.03 16.73 3.74
CA LEU A 10 0.89 16.97 2.31
C LEU A 10 -0.58 16.92 1.90
N TYR A 11 -0.98 17.88 1.08
CA TYR A 11 -2.31 17.98 0.48
C TYR A 11 -2.21 17.73 -1.01
N ILE A 12 -3.25 17.14 -1.59
CA ILE A 12 -3.28 16.88 -3.03
C ILE A 12 -3.92 18.08 -3.73
N MET A 13 -3.18 18.75 -4.60
CA MET A 13 -3.74 19.74 -5.52
C MET A 13 -4.01 19.06 -6.87
N THR A 14 -5.26 19.12 -7.32
CA THR A 14 -5.64 18.75 -8.69
C THR A 14 -5.76 20.01 -9.52
N TYR A 15 -5.13 20.06 -10.68
CA TYR A 15 -5.24 21.18 -11.62
C TYR A 15 -5.66 20.68 -13.01
N THR A 16 -6.39 21.54 -13.73
CA THR A 16 -6.79 21.32 -15.11
C THR A 16 -6.19 22.43 -15.97
N LEU A 17 -5.41 22.05 -16.96
CA LEU A 17 -4.85 23.00 -17.93
C LEU A 17 -5.92 23.42 -18.95
N SER A 18 -5.69 24.54 -19.62
CA SER A 18 -6.54 25.02 -20.72
C SER A 18 -6.65 24.05 -21.90
N SER A 19 -5.71 23.12 -22.04
CA SER A 19 -5.80 22.00 -22.98
C SER A 19 -6.77 20.89 -22.56
N GLY A 20 -7.35 20.98 -21.35
CA GLY A 20 -8.18 19.94 -20.74
C GLY A 20 -7.38 18.84 -20.02
N ILE A 21 -6.04 18.88 -20.06
CA ILE A 21 -5.18 17.92 -19.35
C ILE A 21 -5.32 18.15 -17.85
N LYS A 22 -5.63 17.08 -17.11
CA LYS A 22 -5.70 17.09 -15.64
C LYS A 22 -4.41 16.52 -15.06
N GLY A 23 -3.91 17.16 -14.02
CA GLY A 23 -2.76 16.71 -13.25
C GLY A 23 -3.03 16.78 -11.75
N THR A 24 -2.27 16.01 -10.98
CA THR A 24 -2.32 16.03 -9.52
C THR A 24 -0.93 16.15 -8.96
N VAL A 25 -0.77 16.94 -7.90
CA VAL A 25 0.53 17.17 -7.28
C VAL A 25 0.39 17.25 -5.76
N PRO A 26 1.20 16.51 -4.99
CA PRO A 26 1.23 16.64 -3.53
C PRO A 26 2.03 17.88 -3.14
N LEU A 27 1.43 18.78 -2.36
CA LEU A 27 2.05 20.02 -1.90
C LEU A 27 1.87 20.17 -0.38
N SER A 28 2.89 20.67 0.30
CA SER A 28 2.75 21.09 1.70
C SER A 28 1.84 22.31 1.84
N SER A 29 1.34 22.57 3.06
CA SER A 29 0.58 23.80 3.37
C SER A 29 1.27 25.07 2.88
N LYS A 30 2.60 25.15 3.05
CA LYS A 30 3.39 26.30 2.62
C LYS A 30 3.39 26.44 1.10
N GLN A 31 3.67 25.34 0.38
CA GLN A 31 3.69 25.33 -1.07
C GLN A 31 2.32 25.66 -1.69
N ILE A 32 1.21 25.32 -1.00
CA ILE A 32 -0.13 25.72 -1.42
C ILE A 32 -0.32 27.24 -1.29
N GLN A 33 0.14 27.84 -0.19
CA GLN A 33 0.07 29.31 -0.04
C GLN A 33 0.92 29.99 -1.12
N ASP A 34 2.11 29.46 -1.39
CA ASP A 34 2.99 29.95 -2.46
C ASP A 34 2.31 29.82 -3.83
N TRP A 35 1.64 28.68 -4.10
CA TRP A 35 0.84 28.49 -5.31
C TRP A 35 -0.29 29.53 -5.43
N LEU A 36 -1.06 29.76 -4.36
CA LEU A 36 -2.15 30.74 -4.35
C LEU A 36 -1.64 32.16 -4.59
N GLN A 37 -0.48 32.51 -4.04
CA GLN A 37 0.20 33.78 -4.30
C GLN A 37 0.60 33.89 -5.77
N CYS A 38 1.22 32.85 -6.32
CA CYS A 38 1.61 32.79 -7.73
C CYS A 38 0.41 32.90 -8.67
N TYR A 39 -0.68 32.20 -8.36
CA TYR A 39 -1.92 32.23 -9.12
C TYR A 39 -2.58 33.61 -9.14
N LYS A 40 -2.60 34.31 -7.98
CA LYS A 40 -3.16 35.68 -7.89
C LYS A 40 -2.32 36.73 -8.62
N SER A 41 -1.01 36.50 -8.75
CA SER A 41 -0.06 37.44 -9.33
C SER A 41 0.34 37.08 -10.77
N ASP A 42 -0.24 36.04 -11.35
CA ASP A 42 0.12 35.48 -12.65
C ASP A 42 1.63 35.17 -12.80
N THR A 43 2.27 34.78 -11.70
CA THR A 43 3.69 34.40 -11.70
C THR A 43 3.88 32.89 -11.75
N LYS A 44 4.93 32.44 -12.42
CA LYS A 44 5.23 31.00 -12.55
C LYS A 44 5.52 30.41 -11.17
N PHE A 45 4.83 29.33 -10.84
CA PHE A 45 5.07 28.56 -9.63
C PHE A 45 6.13 27.51 -9.89
N ILE A 46 7.10 27.40 -8.98
CA ILE A 46 8.12 26.35 -8.98
C ILE A 46 8.24 25.81 -7.56
N ALA A 47 8.13 24.51 -7.39
CA ALA A 47 8.27 23.83 -6.11
C ALA A 47 9.14 22.58 -6.24
N GLU A 48 9.93 22.30 -5.22
CA GLU A 48 10.65 21.02 -5.10
C GLU A 48 9.73 19.98 -4.45
N ILE A 49 9.63 18.82 -5.08
CA ILE A 49 8.80 17.69 -4.65
C ILE A 49 9.68 16.45 -4.61
N GLY A 50 10.05 16.03 -3.41
CA GLY A 50 10.97 14.89 -3.23
C GLY A 50 12.37 15.21 -3.78
N LYS A 51 12.68 14.69 -4.98
CA LYS A 51 13.96 14.94 -5.68
C LYS A 51 13.76 15.63 -7.04
N GLU A 52 12.53 16.02 -7.35
CA GLU A 52 12.16 16.60 -8.64
C GLU A 52 11.66 18.03 -8.46
N PHE A 53 11.77 18.84 -9.53
CA PHE A 53 11.18 20.17 -9.57
C PHE A 53 9.87 20.13 -10.35
N PHE A 54 8.82 20.64 -9.74
CA PHE A 54 7.52 20.83 -10.34
C PHE A 54 7.32 22.30 -10.67
N GLY A 55 6.95 22.58 -11.92
CA GLY A 55 6.65 23.93 -12.40
C GLY A 55 5.23 24.00 -12.95
N LEU A 56 4.51 25.06 -12.61
CA LEU A 56 3.16 25.30 -13.11
C LEU A 56 2.97 26.78 -13.47
N ASN A 57 2.50 27.03 -14.69
CA ASN A 57 2.17 28.37 -15.14
C ASN A 57 0.69 28.66 -14.85
N PRO A 58 0.35 29.60 -13.95
CA PRO A 58 -1.04 29.86 -13.56
C PRO A 58 -1.93 30.32 -14.72
N THR A 59 -1.37 31.01 -15.72
CA THR A 59 -2.14 31.51 -16.87
C THR A 59 -2.67 30.38 -17.77
N LEU A 60 -2.12 29.18 -17.65
CA LEU A 60 -2.55 28.00 -18.40
C LEU A 60 -3.47 27.09 -17.57
N VAL A 61 -3.77 27.43 -16.32
CA VAL A 61 -4.60 26.63 -15.42
C VAL A 61 -6.03 27.17 -15.44
N SER A 62 -6.95 26.38 -16.00
CA SER A 62 -8.37 26.72 -16.07
C SER A 62 -9.12 26.48 -14.78
N ASP A 63 -8.73 25.48 -14.00
CA ASP A 63 -9.32 25.16 -12.69
C ASP A 63 -8.28 24.46 -11.82
N PHE A 64 -8.33 24.69 -10.51
CA PHE A 64 -7.57 23.90 -9.54
C PHE A 64 -8.34 23.72 -8.24
N LYS A 65 -8.11 22.59 -7.58
CA LYS A 65 -8.73 22.21 -6.30
C LYS A 65 -7.67 21.66 -5.37
N VAL A 66 -7.64 22.17 -4.14
CA VAL A 66 -6.78 21.66 -3.08
C VAL A 66 -7.63 20.80 -2.17
N HIS A 67 -7.33 19.50 -2.14
CA HIS A 67 -8.03 18.56 -1.28
C HIS A 67 -7.46 18.68 0.13
N ASN A 68 -8.23 19.30 1.03
CA ASN A 68 -7.95 19.37 2.45
C ASN A 68 -9.05 18.67 3.27
N GLN A 69 -8.85 18.59 4.58
CA GLN A 69 -9.77 17.93 5.52
C GLN A 69 -11.19 18.55 5.53
N PHE A 70 -11.35 19.72 4.89
CA PHE A 70 -12.60 20.50 4.79
C PHE A 70 -13.16 20.54 3.37
N SER A 71 -12.55 19.81 2.41
CA SER A 71 -12.99 19.82 1.02
C SER A 71 -14.01 18.72 0.77
N ASP A 72 -15.20 19.10 0.30
CA ASP A 72 -16.37 18.23 0.09
C ASP A 72 -16.13 17.03 -0.86
N TYR A 73 -14.98 16.97 -1.54
CA TYR A 73 -14.59 15.84 -2.38
C TYR A 73 -14.25 14.56 -1.61
N GLN A 74 -14.03 14.62 -0.28
CA GLN A 74 -14.00 13.40 0.54
C GLN A 74 -15.35 12.67 0.57
N ASN A 75 -16.48 13.35 0.30
CA ASN A 75 -17.79 12.69 0.29
C ASN A 75 -18.07 11.86 -0.98
N VAL A 76 -17.26 11.99 -2.05
CA VAL A 76 -17.52 11.30 -3.33
C VAL A 76 -16.48 10.22 -3.64
N ILE A 77 -15.31 10.24 -3.01
CA ILE A 77 -14.29 9.19 -3.17
C ILE A 77 -13.68 8.85 -1.81
N MET A 78 -14.52 8.54 -0.83
CA MET A 78 -14.14 7.65 0.24
C MET A 78 -15.09 6.46 0.17
N PRO A 79 -14.62 5.22 -0.10
CA PRO A 79 -15.44 4.07 0.22
C PRO A 79 -15.77 4.22 1.71
N VAL A 80 -17.05 4.14 2.06
CA VAL A 80 -17.55 4.23 3.43
C VAL A 80 -16.71 3.29 4.31
N GLN A 81 -15.70 3.84 4.99
CA GLN A 81 -14.84 3.16 5.95
C GLN A 81 -15.21 3.59 7.37
N GLN A 82 -16.49 3.79 7.61
CA GLN A 82 -17.04 3.72 8.95
C GLN A 82 -17.84 2.42 9.03
N ASP A 83 -17.49 1.60 10.03
CA ASP A 83 -17.98 0.25 10.37
C ASP A 83 -17.39 -1.00 9.70
N ASN A 84 -16.41 -0.89 8.80
CA ASN A 84 -15.87 -2.09 8.11
C ASN A 84 -14.42 -2.48 8.44
N MET A 85 -13.67 -1.75 9.27
CA MET A 85 -12.30 -2.19 9.61
C MET A 85 -12.28 -3.47 10.46
N ASP A 86 -13.24 -3.62 11.39
CA ASP A 86 -13.39 -4.86 12.17
C ASP A 86 -13.93 -6.00 11.33
N ARG A 87 -14.87 -5.74 10.41
CA ARG A 87 -15.36 -6.76 9.47
C ARG A 87 -14.29 -7.20 8.46
N LEU A 88 -13.48 -6.28 7.95
CA LEU A 88 -12.38 -6.59 7.04
C LEU A 88 -11.24 -7.30 7.76
N SER A 89 -10.81 -6.83 8.94
CA SER A 89 -9.77 -7.52 9.72
C SER A 89 -10.23 -8.93 10.13
N THR A 90 -11.51 -9.10 10.46
CA THR A 90 -12.12 -10.42 10.69
C THR A 90 -12.20 -11.25 9.41
N ALA A 91 -12.51 -10.68 8.25
CA ALA A 91 -12.52 -11.38 6.96
C ALA A 91 -11.11 -11.76 6.45
N TYR A 92 -10.07 -10.98 6.77
CA TYR A 92 -8.67 -11.32 6.50
C TYR A 92 -8.17 -12.41 7.46
N ARG A 93 -8.54 -12.35 8.75
CA ARG A 93 -8.25 -13.42 9.73
C ARG A 93 -9.00 -14.72 9.45
N ALA A 94 -10.20 -14.63 8.87
CA ALA A 94 -11.01 -15.80 8.50
C ALA A 94 -10.39 -16.64 7.35
N ASN A 95 -9.38 -16.11 6.65
CA ASN A 95 -8.69 -16.79 5.56
C ASN A 95 -7.22 -17.15 5.89
N GLU A 96 -6.83 -17.07 7.16
CA GLU A 96 -5.50 -17.52 7.58
C GLU A 96 -5.39 -19.03 7.47
N ILE A 97 -4.53 -19.47 6.56
CA ILE A 97 -4.30 -20.88 6.27
C ILE A 97 -3.04 -21.32 7.01
N LEU A 98 -3.16 -22.40 7.78
CA LEU A 98 -2.01 -23.04 8.42
C LEU A 98 -1.21 -23.85 7.40
N MET A 99 0.11 -23.77 7.50
CA MET A 99 1.05 -24.52 6.68
C MET A 99 2.10 -25.17 7.58
N LYS A 100 2.27 -26.48 7.44
CA LYS A 100 3.34 -27.24 8.09
C LYS A 100 4.51 -27.35 7.14
N ILE A 101 5.59 -26.66 7.47
CA ILE A 101 6.84 -26.68 6.73
C ILE A 101 7.70 -27.83 7.25
N ASP A 102 8.17 -28.71 6.36
CA ASP A 102 9.17 -29.73 6.66
C ASP A 102 10.30 -29.71 5.63
N CYS A 103 11.41 -29.09 6.00
CA CYS A 103 12.54 -28.84 5.12
C CYS A 103 13.63 -29.92 5.24
N LYS A 104 14.32 -30.22 4.13
CA LYS A 104 15.50 -31.09 4.06
C LYS A 104 16.65 -30.69 5.01
N CYS A 105 16.69 -29.44 5.46
CA CYS A 105 17.64 -28.99 6.48
C CYS A 105 17.32 -29.44 7.91
N GLY A 106 16.28 -30.28 8.08
CA GLY A 106 15.85 -30.82 9.38
C GLY A 106 14.93 -29.90 10.17
N THR A 107 14.50 -28.77 9.61
CA THR A 107 13.59 -27.83 10.28
C THR A 107 12.15 -28.14 9.93
N ALA A 108 11.33 -28.38 10.96
CA ALA A 108 9.89 -28.52 10.84
C ALA A 108 9.18 -27.53 11.74
N TYR A 109 8.22 -26.78 11.22
CA TYR A 109 7.43 -25.79 11.97
C TYR A 109 6.09 -25.53 11.31
N VAL A 110 5.16 -24.94 12.06
CA VAL A 110 3.84 -24.50 11.57
C VAL A 110 3.87 -22.98 11.42
N THR A 111 3.33 -22.48 10.31
CA THR A 111 3.26 -21.05 10.01
C THR A 111 1.91 -20.72 9.37
N GLU A 112 1.51 -19.46 9.49
CA GLU A 112 0.25 -18.95 8.96
C GLU A 112 0.51 -18.17 7.67
N SER A 113 -0.38 -18.30 6.69
CA SER A 113 -0.33 -17.51 5.46
C SER A 113 -1.72 -16.96 5.14
N PRO A 114 -1.82 -15.69 4.72
CA PRO A 114 -3.10 -15.06 4.39
C PRO A 114 -3.76 -15.64 3.13
N TYR A 115 -3.05 -16.48 2.39
CA TYR A 115 -3.57 -17.19 1.22
C TYR A 115 -2.83 -18.51 0.99
N LYS A 116 -3.46 -19.45 0.29
CA LYS A 116 -2.86 -20.74 -0.08
C LYS A 116 -1.67 -20.49 -1.00
N ARG A 117 -0.47 -20.88 -0.58
CA ARG A 117 0.75 -20.79 -1.39
C ARG A 117 1.18 -22.18 -1.84
N THR A 118 1.72 -22.28 -3.05
CA THR A 118 2.30 -23.53 -3.58
C THR A 118 3.80 -23.65 -3.29
N LYS A 119 4.44 -22.53 -2.91
CA LYS A 119 5.86 -22.42 -2.61
C LYS A 119 6.04 -21.63 -1.32
N TRP A 120 7.01 -22.03 -0.51
CA TRP A 120 7.42 -21.30 0.69
C TRP A 120 8.93 -21.38 0.88
N TYR A 121 9.50 -20.44 1.61
CA TYR A 121 10.94 -20.41 1.90
C TYR A 121 11.19 -20.86 3.33
N CYS A 122 12.06 -21.84 3.52
CA CYS A 122 12.46 -22.26 4.85
C CYS A 122 13.09 -21.09 5.61
N THR A 123 12.61 -20.78 6.81
CA THR A 123 13.15 -19.67 7.62
C THR A 123 14.63 -19.85 7.96
N LYS A 124 15.08 -21.11 8.14
CA LYS A 124 16.46 -21.48 8.51
C LYS A 124 17.44 -21.46 7.33
N CYS A 125 17.19 -22.25 6.28
CA CYS A 125 18.14 -22.41 5.18
C CYS A 125 17.77 -21.67 3.89
N LYS A 126 16.63 -20.96 3.86
CA LYS A 126 16.10 -20.22 2.70
C LYS A 126 15.85 -21.07 1.44
N GLU A 127 15.95 -22.39 1.54
CA GLU A 127 15.55 -23.29 0.46
C GLU A 127 14.04 -23.27 0.25
N ILE A 128 13.62 -23.43 -1.00
CA ILE A 128 12.21 -23.50 -1.37
C ILE A 128 11.65 -24.86 -0.95
N VAL A 129 10.50 -24.85 -0.28
CA VAL A 129 9.63 -26.00 -0.04
C VAL A 129 8.36 -25.86 -0.88
N PHE A 130 7.79 -26.98 -1.28
CA PHE A 130 6.63 -27.04 -2.17
C PHE A 130 5.44 -27.67 -1.45
N LEU A 131 4.24 -27.19 -1.76
CA LEU A 131 3.00 -27.75 -1.26
C LEU A 131 2.80 -29.17 -1.79
N ASP A 132 2.64 -30.15 -0.89
CA ASP A 132 2.31 -31.52 -1.24
C ASP A 132 0.80 -31.70 -1.37
N MET A 133 0.31 -31.60 -2.60
CA MET A 133 -1.11 -31.81 -2.90
C MET A 133 -1.57 -33.25 -2.66
N LYS A 134 -0.68 -34.25 -2.77
CA LYS A 134 -1.03 -35.66 -2.53
C LYS A 134 -1.24 -35.94 -1.06
N LYS A 135 -0.44 -35.30 -0.21
CA LYS A 135 -0.55 -35.45 1.25
C LYS A 135 -1.65 -34.58 1.86
N GLY A 136 -1.99 -33.46 1.20
CA GLY A 136 -3.11 -32.62 1.61
C GLY A 136 -2.86 -31.87 2.93
N MET A 137 -3.90 -31.76 3.76
CA MET A 137 -3.82 -31.18 5.09
C MET A 137 -3.39 -32.24 6.11
N VAL A 138 -2.56 -31.84 7.07
CA VAL A 138 -2.10 -32.68 8.17
C VAL A 138 -2.46 -32.04 9.49
N GLU A 139 -2.89 -32.86 10.45
CA GLU A 139 -3.23 -32.40 11.78
C GLU A 139 -1.97 -31.87 12.51
N THR A 140 -2.11 -30.72 13.14
CA THR A 140 -1.05 -30.09 13.95
C THR A 140 -1.63 -29.59 15.27
N SER A 141 -0.75 -29.24 16.21
CA SER A 141 -1.16 -28.65 17.50
C SER A 141 -1.91 -27.32 17.37
N ARG A 142 -1.91 -26.70 16.19
CA ARG A 142 -2.66 -25.47 15.89
C ARG A 142 -3.90 -25.70 15.01
N GLY A 143 -4.18 -26.94 14.61
CA GLY A 143 -5.24 -27.31 13.66
C GLY A 143 -4.68 -27.91 12.37
N ASP A 144 -5.57 -28.13 11.40
CA ASP A 144 -5.22 -28.72 10.11
C ASP A 144 -4.39 -27.75 9.27
N ALA A 145 -3.22 -28.20 8.83
CA ALA A 145 -2.25 -27.40 8.10
C ALA A 145 -1.86 -28.05 6.78
N TYR A 146 -1.73 -27.26 5.70
CA TYR A 146 -1.20 -27.77 4.43
C TYR A 146 0.25 -28.17 4.55
N TYR A 147 0.59 -29.37 4.08
CA TYR A 147 1.95 -29.89 4.19
C TYR A 147 2.86 -29.36 3.08
N MET A 148 4.02 -28.82 3.45
CA MET A 148 5.02 -28.33 2.52
C MET A 148 6.37 -29.00 2.75
N THR A 149 7.00 -29.50 1.69
CA THR A 149 8.32 -30.15 1.80
C THR A 149 9.18 -29.99 0.56
N ASN A 150 10.48 -30.22 0.74
CA ASN A 150 11.47 -30.40 -0.33
C ASN A 150 12.35 -31.63 -0.11
N LYS A 151 11.91 -32.58 0.74
CA LYS A 151 12.63 -33.85 0.99
C LYS A 151 12.50 -34.85 -0.15
N TYR A 152 11.45 -34.73 -0.96
CA TYR A 152 11.19 -35.55 -2.12
C TYR A 152 10.52 -34.73 -3.21
N PHE A 153 10.37 -35.32 -4.40
CA PHE A 153 9.69 -34.68 -5.51
C PHE A 153 8.18 -34.58 -5.23
N VAL A 154 7.67 -33.35 -5.32
CA VAL A 154 6.26 -33.04 -5.14
C VAL A 154 5.69 -32.60 -6.48
N THR A 155 4.53 -33.12 -6.87
CA THR A 155 3.84 -32.76 -8.11
C THR A 155 3.45 -31.28 -8.09
N ARG A 156 3.80 -30.55 -9.16
CA ARG A 156 3.57 -29.11 -9.32
C ARG A 156 2.62 -28.89 -10.49
N GLU A 157 1.34 -29.13 -10.27
CA GLU A 157 0.29 -28.71 -11.21
C GLU A 157 -0.02 -27.22 -11.02
#